data_AF-A0A3E0QSH2-F1
#
_entry.id   AF-A0A3E0QSH2-F1
#
_cell.length_a   1.000
_cell.length_b   1.000
_cell.length_c   1.000
_cell.angle_alpha   90.00
_cell.angle_beta   90.00
_cell.angle_gamma   90.00
#
_symmetry.space_group_name_H-M   'P 1'
#
loop_
_entity.id
_entity.type
_entity.pdbx_description
1 polymer ?
#
loop_
_entity_poly.entity_id
_entity_poly.type
_entity_poly.pdbx_seq_one_letter_code
_entity_poly.pdbx_strand_id
1 'polypeptide(L)'
;MAERKKPRKPAKPKKPSKGRGGLGRWFDEKWVDIKTGKPCGRSKGEKRDYPACRPSKRVSSKTPKTTKEMSPAEKARFKREKTGSKKISYQHRRRKPKGKS
;
A
#
# COMPACT_ATOMS: atom_id res chain seq x y z
N MET A 1 -42.09 -22.83 9.06
CA MET A 1 -41.14 -22.94 7.92
C MET A 1 -39.95 -22.01 8.15
N ALA A 2 -38.93 -22.44 8.90
CA ALA A 2 -37.74 -21.62 9.16
C ALA A 2 -36.72 -21.84 8.04
N GLU A 3 -36.68 -20.91 7.08
CA GLU A 3 -35.74 -20.96 5.97
C GLU A 3 -34.31 -20.67 6.48
N ARG A 4 -33.52 -21.73 6.61
CA ARG A 4 -32.11 -21.70 6.99
C ARG A 4 -31.32 -20.90 5.95
N LYS A 5 -31.05 -19.62 6.22
CA LYS A 5 -30.16 -18.78 5.41
C LYS A 5 -28.75 -19.40 5.38
N LYS A 6 -28.40 -20.00 4.23
CA LYS A 6 -27.06 -20.53 3.93
C LYS A 6 -25.99 -19.43 4.12
N PRO A 7 -24.88 -19.70 4.84
CA PRO A 7 -23.80 -18.74 4.97
C PRO A 7 -23.16 -18.47 3.60
N ARG A 8 -23.13 -17.20 3.19
CA ARG A 8 -22.46 -16.78 1.96
C ARG A 8 -20.96 -17.04 2.11
N LYS A 9 -20.43 -17.95 1.29
CA LYS A 9 -19.00 -18.31 1.25
C LYS A 9 -18.16 -17.03 1.06
N PRO A 10 -17.07 -16.82 1.82
CA PRO A 10 -16.21 -15.65 1.64
C PRO A 10 -15.60 -15.66 0.24
N ALA A 11 -15.74 -14.55 -0.49
CA ALA A 11 -15.19 -14.40 -1.81
C ALA A 11 -13.67 -14.62 -1.77
N LYS A 12 -13.19 -15.60 -2.56
CA LYS A 12 -11.76 -15.89 -2.72
C LYS A 12 -11.01 -14.60 -3.11
N PRO A 13 -9.84 -14.31 -2.51
CA PRO A 13 -9.05 -13.13 -2.88
C PRO A 13 -8.71 -13.22 -4.37
N LYS A 14 -9.26 -12.31 -5.18
CA LYS A 14 -9.03 -12.28 -6.62
C LYS A 14 -7.53 -12.06 -6.85
N LYS A 15 -6.85 -13.04 -7.45
CA LYS A 15 -5.46 -12.87 -7.91
C LYS A 15 -5.43 -11.63 -8.81
N PRO A 16 -4.49 -10.68 -8.63
CA PRO A 16 -4.39 -9.52 -9.51
C PRO A 16 -4.26 -10.04 -10.94
N SER A 17 -5.14 -9.54 -11.82
CA SER A 17 -5.23 -9.96 -13.21
C SER A 17 -3.87 -9.84 -13.87
N LYS A 18 -3.39 -10.95 -14.46
CA LYS A 18 -2.06 -11.11 -15.04
C LYS A 18 -1.79 -10.18 -16.25
N GLY A 19 -2.79 -9.40 -16.67
CA GLY A 19 -2.72 -8.42 -17.76
C GLY A 19 -2.30 -6.99 -17.39
N ARG A 20 -2.18 -6.63 -16.10
CA ARG A 20 -1.67 -5.30 -15.68
C ARG A 20 -0.22 -5.43 -15.23
N GLY A 21 0.70 -5.52 -16.20
CA GLY A 21 2.11 -5.91 -16.04
C GLY A 21 2.73 -5.54 -14.70
N GLY A 22 3.00 -6.54 -13.84
CA GLY A 22 3.72 -6.47 -12.55
C GLY A 22 3.18 -5.53 -11.45
N LEU A 23 2.54 -4.44 -11.83
CA LEU A 23 2.17 -3.28 -11.04
C LEU A 23 0.66 -3.21 -10.79
N GLY A 24 -0.15 -4.15 -11.29
CA GLY A 24 -1.59 -4.19 -11.01
C GLY A 24 -1.92 -4.02 -9.51
N ARG A 25 -1.15 -4.69 -8.63
CA ARG A 25 -1.29 -4.52 -7.18
C ARG A 25 -1.02 -3.10 -6.71
N TRP A 26 -0.02 -2.41 -7.27
CA TRP A 26 0.26 -1.02 -6.93
C TRP A 26 -0.95 -0.13 -7.24
N PHE A 27 -1.56 -0.29 -8.42
CA PHE A 27 -2.73 0.51 -8.78
C PHE A 27 -3.94 0.19 -7.87
N ASP A 28 -4.17 -1.08 -7.54
CA ASP A 28 -5.23 -1.49 -6.60
C ASP A 28 -5.01 -0.96 -5.16
N GLU A 29 -3.75 -0.83 -4.74
CA GLU A 29 -3.34 -0.30 -3.43
C GLU A 29 -3.59 1.21 -3.27
N LYS A 30 -3.86 1.92 -4.38
CA LYS A 30 -4.07 3.37 -4.43
C LYS A 30 -2.96 4.11 -3.67
N TRP A 31 -1.74 4.05 -4.18
CA TRP A 31 -0.60 4.72 -3.55
C TRP A 31 -0.74 6.24 -3.61
N VAL A 32 -0.52 6.89 -2.48
CA VAL A 32 -0.60 8.33 -2.29
C VAL A 32 0.65 8.85 -1.61
N ASP A 33 0.99 10.09 -1.90
CA ASP A 33 2.05 10.80 -1.20
C ASP A 33 1.53 11.30 0.16
N ILE A 34 2.26 11.00 1.23
CA ILE A 34 1.90 11.45 2.59
C ILE A 34 2.19 12.95 2.77
N LYS A 35 3.10 13.55 1.99
CA LYS A 35 3.40 14.99 2.09
C LYS A 35 2.24 15.81 1.54
N THR A 36 1.77 15.47 0.35
CA THR A 36 0.82 16.30 -0.42
C THR A 36 -0.58 15.70 -0.55
N GLY A 37 -0.77 14.42 -0.24
CA GLY A 37 -2.04 13.71 -0.48
C GLY A 37 -2.33 13.40 -1.95
N LYS A 38 -1.43 13.78 -2.88
CA LYS A 38 -1.56 13.52 -4.31
C LYS A 38 -1.30 12.04 -4.65
N PRO A 39 -1.76 11.53 -5.81
CA PRO A 39 -1.38 10.20 -6.27
C PRO A 39 0.15 10.07 -6.31
N CYS A 40 0.66 8.96 -5.78
CA CYS A 40 2.09 8.70 -5.75
C CYS A 40 2.59 8.30 -7.14
N GLY A 41 3.66 8.96 -7.57
CA GLY A 41 4.39 8.70 -8.80
C GLY A 41 5.17 9.95 -9.16
N ARG A 42 6.32 9.79 -9.84
CA ARG A 42 7.04 10.90 -10.46
C ARG A 42 7.28 10.56 -11.92
N SER A 43 7.12 11.57 -12.77
CA SER A 43 7.52 11.51 -14.17
C SER A 43 8.90 12.14 -14.35
N LYS A 44 9.64 11.67 -15.36
CA LYS A 44 10.94 12.26 -15.71
C LYS A 44 10.74 13.74 -16.09
N GLY A 45 11.53 14.64 -15.49
CA GLY A 45 11.42 16.09 -15.70
C GLY A 45 10.49 16.82 -14.72
N GLU A 46 9.80 16.11 -13.81
CA GLU A 46 8.98 16.77 -12.78
C GLU A 46 9.89 17.41 -11.71
N LYS A 47 9.76 18.73 -11.48
CA LYS A 47 10.51 19.48 -10.45
C LYS A 47 10.08 19.22 -9.01
N ARG A 48 9.14 18.29 -8.78
CA ARG A 48 8.67 17.97 -7.42
C ARG A 48 9.73 17.23 -6.62
N ASP A 49 9.76 17.48 -5.31
CA ASP A 49 10.55 16.68 -4.37
C ASP A 49 10.19 15.20 -4.42
N TYR A 50 11.09 14.36 -3.90
CA TYR A 50 10.81 12.93 -3.83
C TYR A 50 9.58 12.66 -2.94
N PRO A 51 8.51 12.03 -3.48
CA PRO A 51 7.29 11.82 -2.74
C PRO A 51 7.47 10.74 -1.67
N ALA A 52 6.77 10.94 -0.56
CA ALA A 52 6.67 9.98 0.53
C ALA A 52 5.52 9.01 0.24
N CYS A 53 5.76 8.10 -0.69
CA CYS A 53 4.74 7.17 -1.18
C CYS A 53 4.34 6.08 -0.18
N ARG A 54 3.02 5.94 0.06
CA ARG A 54 2.43 4.84 0.83
C ARG A 54 1.07 4.38 0.25
N PRO A 55 0.68 3.11 0.38
CA PRO A 55 -0.62 2.64 -0.06
C PRO A 55 -1.72 3.21 0.84
N SER A 56 -2.81 3.66 0.23
CA SER A 56 -4.01 4.09 0.94
C SER A 56 -4.90 2.89 1.29
N LYS A 57 -4.94 1.87 0.42
CA LYS A 57 -5.75 0.67 0.59
C LYS A 57 -4.88 -0.57 0.72
N ARG A 58 -5.21 -1.41 1.70
CA ARG A 58 -4.63 -2.75 1.83
C ARG A 58 -5.38 -3.72 0.91
N VAL A 59 -4.67 -4.34 -0.01
CA VAL A 59 -5.23 -5.35 -0.93
C VAL A 59 -4.64 -6.74 -0.73
N SER A 60 -3.46 -6.84 -0.10
CA SER A 60 -2.78 -8.10 0.17
C SER A 60 -1.98 -8.03 1.47
N SER A 61 -1.64 -9.19 2.05
CA SER A 61 -0.66 -9.28 3.16
C SER A 61 0.72 -8.76 2.77
N LYS A 62 1.03 -8.71 1.47
CA LYS A 62 2.26 -8.11 0.93
C LYS A 62 2.18 -6.59 0.86
N THR A 63 1.00 -5.99 1.02
CA THR A 63 0.85 -4.54 1.11
C THR A 63 1.48 -4.07 2.43
N PRO A 64 2.42 -3.13 2.39
CA PRO A 64 3.03 -2.64 3.62
C PRO A 64 2.02 -1.72 4.37
N LYS A 65 2.33 -1.32 5.62
CA LYS A 65 1.48 -0.47 6.48
C LYS A 65 0.81 0.72 5.74
N THR A 66 -0.51 0.85 5.78
CA THR A 66 -1.20 1.92 5.01
C THR A 66 -1.06 3.29 5.66
N THR A 67 -1.35 4.36 4.92
CA THR A 67 -1.35 5.74 5.47
C THR A 67 -2.33 5.92 6.65
N LYS A 68 -3.39 5.12 6.71
CA LYS A 68 -4.37 5.12 7.82
C LYS A 68 -3.86 4.38 9.05
N GLU A 69 -3.03 3.35 8.88
CA GLU A 69 -2.46 2.58 9.98
C GLU A 69 -1.24 3.27 10.62
N MET A 70 -0.65 4.27 9.97
CA MET A 70 0.53 4.98 10.49
C MET A 70 0.15 6.12 11.42
N SER A 71 0.88 6.22 12.53
CA SER A 71 0.78 7.34 13.48
C SER A 71 1.30 8.65 12.87
N PRO A 72 0.85 9.82 13.36
CA PRO A 72 1.35 11.11 12.89
C PRO A 72 2.87 11.27 13.04
N ALA A 73 3.45 10.76 14.13
CA ALA A 73 4.89 10.73 14.33
C ALA A 73 5.63 9.88 13.27
N GLU A 74 5.11 8.70 12.94
CA GLU A 74 5.67 7.84 11.88
C GLU A 74 5.61 8.53 10.52
N LYS A 75 4.49 9.19 10.21
CA LYS A 75 4.33 10.01 9.00
C LYS A 75 5.38 11.12 8.94
N ALA A 76 5.57 11.86 10.03
CA ALA A 76 6.55 12.94 10.10
C ALA A 76 7.97 12.42 9.87
N ARG A 77 8.37 11.34 10.55
CA ARG A 77 9.67 10.70 10.36
C ARG A 77 9.88 10.24 8.92
N PHE A 78 8.88 9.56 8.34
CA PHE A 78 8.96 9.08 6.96
C PHE A 78 9.08 10.23 5.96
N LYS A 79 8.38 11.36 6.18
CA LYS A 79 8.51 12.57 5.35
C LYS A 79 9.93 13.16 5.39
N ARG A 80 10.60 13.11 6.54
CA ARG A 80 11.98 13.61 6.73
C ARG A 80 13.04 12.69 6.14
N GLU A 81 12.88 11.37 6.29
CA GLU A 81 13.85 10.41 5.74
C GLU A 81 13.70 10.19 4.24
N LYS A 82 12.46 10.24 3.71
CA LYS A 82 12.19 10.01 2.29
C LYS A 82 12.35 11.31 1.49
N THR A 83 13.60 11.68 1.25
CA THR A 83 14.01 12.84 0.44
C THR A 83 14.59 12.45 -0.92
N GLY A 84 14.86 11.16 -1.16
CA GLY A 84 15.41 10.70 -2.43
C GLY A 84 15.08 9.26 -2.81
N SER A 85 15.65 8.85 -3.94
CA SER A 85 15.47 7.51 -4.54
C SER A 85 16.00 6.39 -3.66
N LYS A 86 16.98 6.69 -2.79
CA LYS A 86 17.58 5.73 -1.88
C LYS A 86 16.52 5.08 -0.98
N LYS A 87 16.72 3.80 -0.70
CA LYS A 87 15.89 3.06 0.26
C LYS A 87 16.18 3.61 1.66
N ILE A 88 15.13 3.98 2.38
CA ILE A 88 15.25 4.35 3.79
C ILE A 88 15.38 3.08 4.64
N SER A 89 16.18 3.14 5.71
CA SER A 89 16.34 2.02 6.65
C SER A 89 15.04 1.76 7.42
N TYR A 90 14.35 2.84 7.80
CA TYR A 90 13.06 2.83 8.45
C TYR A 90 11.92 2.57 7.44
N GLN A 91 11.86 1.34 6.92
CA GLN A 91 10.72 0.88 6.13
C GLN A 91 9.88 -0.08 6.97
N HIS A 92 8.64 0.31 7.30
CA HIS A 92 7.75 -0.61 8.00
C HIS A 92 7.57 -1.89 7.18
N ARG A 93 7.99 -3.00 7.78
CA ARG A 93 7.96 -4.31 7.14
C ARG A 93 6.52 -4.67 6.81
N ARG A 94 6.37 -5.44 5.73
CA ARG A 94 5.09 -6.08 5.39
C ARG A 94 4.71 -6.98 6.55
N ARG A 95 3.41 -7.13 6.83
CA ARG A 95 2.98 -8.14 7.81
C ARG A 95 3.44 -9.50 7.28
N LYS A 96 4.15 -10.28 8.10
CA LYS A 96 4.53 -11.64 7.72
C LYS A 96 3.23 -12.42 7.46
N PRO A 97 3.11 -13.16 6.34
CA PRO A 97 2.01 -14.09 6.18
C PRO A 97 2.08 -15.11 7.33
N LYS A 98 0.95 -15.33 8.02
CA LYS A 98 0.83 -16.40 9.01
C LYS A 98 1.09 -17.72 8.26
N GLY A 99 2.19 -18.43 8.57
CA GLY A 99 2.53 -19.73 7.96
C GLY A 99 3.79 -19.80 7.09
N LYS A 100 4.74 -18.87 7.20
CA LYS A 100 6.11 -19.11 6.69
C LYS A 100 7.11 -18.95 7.85
N SER A 101 7.39 -20.10 8.48
CA SER A 101 8.59 -20.32 9.28
C SER A 101 9.80 -20.36 8.35
#